data_AF-A0A8J4TYK7-F1
#
_entry.id   AF-A0A8J4TYK7-F1
#
_cell.length_a   1.000
_cell.length_b   1.000
_cell.length_c   1.000
_cell.angle_alpha   90.00
_cell.angle_beta   90.00
_cell.angle_gamma   90.00
#
_symmetry.space_group_name_H-M   'P 1'
#
loop_
_entity.id
_entity.type
_entity.pdbx_description
1 polymer ?
#
loop_
_entity_poly.entity_id
_entity_poly.type
_entity_poly.pdbx_seq_one_letter_code
_entity_poly.pdbx_strand_id
1 'polypeptide(L)' 'SYTDGNLVLENNQHEGAGRCPFDPFKRSASELVDGELYSATTENFLGTGPVMMRSLKDSIRTEFGSSWLW' A
#
# COMPACT_ATOMS: atom_id res chain seq x y z
N SER A 1 -14.23 4.25 -13.70
CA SER A 1 -15.28 5.11 -14.28
C SER A 1 -16.66 4.45 -14.21
N TYR A 2 -17.73 5.26 -14.15
CA TYR A 2 -19.12 4.78 -14.24
C TYR A 2 -19.77 5.35 -15.49
N THR A 3 -20.10 4.49 -16.45
CA THR A 3 -20.64 4.87 -17.77
C THR A 3 -21.70 3.86 -18.19
N ASP A 4 -22.82 4.34 -18.73
CA ASP A 4 -23.92 3.49 -19.25
C ASP A 4 -24.42 2.43 -18.26
N GLY A 5 -24.50 2.80 -16.97
CA GLY A 5 -24.96 1.90 -15.90
C GLY A 5 -23.91 0.91 -15.41
N ASN A 6 -22.70 0.90 -15.99
CA ASN A 6 -21.63 -0.03 -15.64
C ASN A 6 -20.51 0.65 -14.87
N LEU A 7 -20.09 0.04 -13.76
CA LEU A 7 -18.89 0.43 -13.02
C LEU A 7 -17.70 -0.38 -13.56
N VAL A 8 -16.74 0.30 -14.16
CA VAL A 8 -15.55 -0.33 -14.75
C VAL A 8 -14.29 0.24 -14.12
N LEU A 9 -13.34 -0.63 -13.81
CA LEU A 9 -12.01 -0.22 -13.39
C LEU A 9 -11.30 0.47 -14.56
N GLU A 10 -10.60 1.57 -14.30
CA GLU A 10 -10.00 2.42 -15.34
C GLU A 10 -8.78 1.79 -16.04
N ASN A 11 -8.47 0.53 -15.73
CA ASN A 11 -7.32 -0.23 -16.23
C ASN A 11 -5.97 0.50 -16.05
N ASN A 12 -5.88 1.35 -15.02
CA ASN A 12 -4.68 2.08 -14.66
C ASN A 12 -3.99 1.38 -13.49
N GLN A 13 -3.16 0.38 -13.81
CA GLN A 13 -2.51 -0.42 -12.79
C GLN A 13 -1.33 0.33 -12.18
N HIS A 14 -1.29 0.38 -10.85
CA HIS A 14 -0.20 0.96 -10.09
C HIS A 14 0.57 -0.12 -9.32
N GLU A 15 1.84 0.16 -9.01
CA GLU A 15 2.65 -0.71 -8.16
C GLU A 15 2.05 -0.78 -6.75
N GLY A 16 1.85 -2.02 -6.26
CA GLY A 16 1.23 -2.30 -4.97
C GLY A 16 2.22 -2.58 -3.84
N ALA A 17 3.52 -2.69 -4.14
CA ALA A 17 4.55 -2.97 -3.13
C ALA A 17 4.54 -1.89 -2.04
N GLY A 18 4.46 -2.31 -0.78
CA GLY A 18 4.35 -1.40 0.37
C GLY A 18 2.95 -0.81 0.59
N ARG A 19 1.98 -1.03 -0.31
CA ARG A 19 0.57 -0.60 -0.18
C ARG A 19 -0.39 -1.75 0.11
N CYS A 20 -0.08 -2.94 -0.41
CA CYS A 20 -0.85 -4.16 -0.28
C CYS A 20 0.11 -5.35 -0.06
N PRO A 21 -0.18 -6.30 0.85
CA PRO A 21 0.68 -7.46 1.03
C PRO A 21 0.66 -8.39 -0.19
N PHE A 22 1.79 -9.06 -0.44
CA PHE A 22 1.88 -10.11 -1.46
C PHE A 22 1.14 -11.40 -1.05
N ASP A 23 1.23 -11.76 0.24
CA ASP A 23 0.58 -12.92 0.81
C ASP A 23 -0.77 -12.51 1.41
N PRO A 24 -1.90 -13.11 0.97
CA PRO A 24 -3.25 -12.75 1.42
C PRO A 24 -3.49 -13.00 2.92
N PHE A 25 -2.62 -13.77 3.58
CA PHE A 25 -2.71 -14.03 5.02
C PHE A 25 -1.88 -13.07 5.87
N LYS A 26 -1.10 -12.17 5.25
CA LYS A 26 -0.37 -11.14 5.99
C LYS A 26 -1.31 -10.02 6.43
N ARG A 27 -1.17 -9.62 7.69
CA ARG A 27 -1.92 -8.48 8.23
C ARG A 27 -1.45 -7.20 7.55
N SER A 28 -2.39 -6.33 7.28
CA SER A 28 -2.12 -4.98 6.80
C SER A 28 -3.16 -4.01 7.38
N ALA A 29 -2.79 -2.73 7.40
CA ALA A 29 -3.69 -1.63 7.73
C ALA A 29 -3.48 -0.52 6.72
N SER A 30 -4.54 0.19 6.36
CA SER A 30 -4.45 1.34 5.46
C SER A 30 -5.53 2.37 5.74
N GLU A 31 -5.23 3.62 5.44
CA GLU A 31 -6.15 4.74 5.56
C GLU A 31 -5.87 5.75 4.45
N LEU A 32 -6.93 6.27 3.83
CA LEU A 32 -6.84 7.32 2.81
C LEU A 32 -7.22 8.64 3.45
N VAL A 33 -6.25 9.56 3.59
CA VAL A 33 -6.44 10.86 4.24
C VAL A 33 -5.92 11.95 3.30
N ASP A 34 -6.75 12.96 3.01
CA ASP A 34 -6.40 14.11 2.14
C ASP A 34 -5.85 13.71 0.76
N GLY A 35 -6.32 12.58 0.23
CA GLY A 35 -5.89 12.02 -1.05
C GLY A 35 -4.51 11.37 -1.05
N GLU A 36 -3.93 11.14 0.13
CA GLU A 36 -2.72 10.34 0.34
C GLU A 36 -3.08 8.99 0.96
N LEU A 37 -2.47 7.91 0.48
CA LEU A 37 -2.65 6.57 1.04
C LEU A 37 -1.57 6.31 2.09
N TYR A 38 -1.99 6.15 3.33
CA TYR A 38 -1.18 5.61 4.42
C TYR A 38 -1.39 4.10 4.47
N SER A 39 -0.31 3.35 4.56
CA SER A 39 -0.33 1.88 4.52
C SER A 39 0.73 1.32 5.43
N ALA A 40 0.40 0.23 6.11
CA ALA A 40 1.29 -0.57 6.94
C ALA A 40 1.17 -2.02 6.49
N THR A 41 2.22 -2.56 5.89
CA THR A 41 2.24 -3.90 5.28
C THR A 41 3.69 -4.38 5.10
N THR A 42 3.89 -5.46 4.35
CA THR A 42 5.20 -5.92 3.89
C THR A 42 5.49 -5.47 2.47
N GLU A 43 6.68 -4.96 2.20
CA GLU A 43 7.08 -4.45 0.89
C GLU A 43 7.65 -5.50 -0.07
N ASN A 44 7.96 -6.69 0.43
CA ASN A 44 8.61 -7.74 -0.35
C ASN A 44 7.82 -9.05 -0.31
N PHE A 45 8.10 -9.92 -1.28
CA PHE A 45 7.42 -11.21 -1.43
C PHE A 45 7.62 -12.14 -0.22
N LEU A 46 8.82 -12.11 0.39
CA LEU A 46 9.15 -12.96 1.54
C LEU A 46 8.41 -12.54 2.82
N GLY A 47 7.80 -11.35 2.85
CA GLY A 47 7.11 -10.81 4.02
C GLY A 47 8.06 -10.43 5.15
N THR A 48 9.33 -10.15 4.86
CA THR A 48 10.37 -9.79 5.83
C THR A 48 10.67 -8.30 5.88
N GLY A 49 10.11 -7.52 4.95
CA GLY A 49 10.25 -6.07 4.91
C GLY A 49 9.01 -5.36 5.44
N PRO A 50 8.80 -5.25 6.78
CA PRO A 50 7.71 -4.45 7.31
C PRO A 50 7.95 -2.99 6.95
N VAL A 51 6.90 -2.31 6.49
CA VAL A 51 6.97 -0.90 6.10
C VAL A 51 5.69 -0.18 6.53
N MET A 52 5.84 1.04 7.02
CA MET A 52 4.77 2.03 7.05
C MET A 52 5.09 3.11 6.03
N MET A 53 4.16 3.39 5.12
CA MET A 53 4.35 4.25 3.96
C MET A 53 3.16 5.17 3.75
N ARG A 54 3.43 6.43 3.43
CA ARG A 54 2.50 7.36 2.77
C ARG A 54 2.83 7.43 1.29
N SER A 55 1.82 7.39 0.42
CA SER A 55 1.98 7.36 -1.04
C SER A 55 0.85 8.07 -1.78
N LEU A 56 0.96 8.09 -3.12
CA LEU A 56 0.10 8.72 -4.15
C LEU A 56 0.66 10.04 -4.70
N LYS A 57 0.83 11.09 -3.88
CA LYS A 57 1.52 12.32 -4.32
C LYS A 57 3.00 12.27 -3.93
N ASP A 58 3.29 12.15 -2.63
CA ASP A 58 4.65 12.17 -2.09
C ASP A 58 4.92 10.89 -1.28
N SER A 59 5.96 10.17 -1.67
CA SER A 59 6.33 8.92 -1.03
C SER A 59 7.22 9.17 0.20
N ILE A 60 6.73 8.81 1.38
CA ILE A 60 7.51 8.76 2.62
C ILE A 60 7.33 7.38 3.24
N ARG A 61 8.41 6.80 3.77
CA ARG A 61 8.37 5.48 4.39
C ARG A 61 9.31 5.38 5.58
N THR A 62 9.05 4.43 6.46
CA THR A 62 9.95 4.07 7.56
C THR A 62 11.28 3.54 7.03
N GLU A 63 12.35 3.79 7.78
CA GLU A 63 13.65 3.15 7.57
C GLU A 63 13.56 1.65 7.89
N PHE A 64 14.35 0.86 7.19
CA PHE A 64 14.45 -0.58 7.46
C PHE A 64 15.35 -0.82 8.67
N GLY A 65 14.75 -0.90 9.85
CA GLY A 65 15.47 -1.13 11.11
C GLY A 65 14.57 -1.45 12.29
N SER A 66 15.11 -2.24 13.22
CA SER A 66 14.42 -2.70 14.43
C SER A 66 14.05 -1.58 15.42
N SER A 67 14.60 -0.38 15.24
CA SER A 67 14.22 0.82 16.00
C SER A 67 12.83 1.33 15.65
N TRP A 68 12.27 0.94 14.50
CA TRP A 68 10.95 1.36 14.03
C TRP A 68 9.95 0.21 14.05
N LEU A 69 10.25 -0.86 13.31
CA LEU A 69 9.35 -1.99 13.08
C LEU A 69 10.16 -3.29 13.26
N TRP A 70 9.63 -4.21 14.07
CA TRP A 70 10.20 -5.52 14.36
C TRP A 70 9.24 -6.63 13.92
#